data_AF-A0A3D0WEC3-F1
#
_entry.id   AF-A0A3D0WEC3-F1
#
_cell.length_a   1.000
_cell.length_b   1.000
_cell.length_c   1.000
_cell.angle_alpha   90.00
_cell.angle_beta   90.00
_cell.angle_gamma   90.00
#
_symmetry.space_group_name_H-M   'P 1'
#
loop_
_entity.id
_entity.type
_entity.pdbx_description
1 polymer ?
#
loop_
_entity_poly.entity_id
_entity_poly.type
_entity_poly.pdbx_seq_one_letter_code
_entity_poly.pdbx_strand_id
1 'polypeptide(L)'
;MSRLIPAAPLGALDADECLSRAEASGVDPRDEAGLASLADDLAALSADRGLVARVAERVLAGGGGAADNGGYGAQALLLAPPGRRFVLRAAFWPGIGDAMLADSGPAAFFYGTAHDHDFAFLTCGHAGPGYWSDEWTLAAPHAGIAGEPAALVPIGRHRLAPGDVRLYRAYHDIHAQAPPAALSVSVNLLVRDDAAPWRGQFRYDTDRGCVAGALAVMPAALLLDLAAALGEGLDLVEAFGRGHRDPRVRIAAWRTLAQIAPDMARPLLAKPDIAADRMLAAHARAIATNLDPVRTDPA
;
A
#
# COMPACT_ATOMS: atom_id res chain seq x y z
N MET A 1 16.84 0.88 2.88
CA MET A 1 16.19 0.23 4.03
C MET A 1 15.23 1.25 4.59
N SER A 2 14.08 0.82 5.10
CA SER A 2 13.25 1.59 6.01
C SER A 2 14.13 2.21 7.09
N ARG A 3 13.81 3.42 7.53
CA ARG A 3 14.69 4.17 8.43
C ARG A 3 14.38 3.77 9.87
N LEU A 4 15.35 3.23 10.60
CA LEU A 4 15.25 3.09 12.06
C LEU A 4 15.27 4.49 12.67
N ILE A 5 14.25 4.81 13.46
CA ILE A 5 14.12 6.10 14.14
C ILE A 5 14.43 5.89 15.62
N PRO A 6 15.49 6.53 16.16
CA PRO A 6 15.67 6.59 17.61
C PRO A 6 14.46 7.27 18.24
N ALA A 7 13.79 6.58 19.15
CA ALA A 7 12.64 7.11 19.88
C ALA A 7 12.95 7.21 21.38
N ALA A 8 12.55 8.32 21.98
CA ALA A 8 12.67 8.62 23.40
C ALA A 8 11.27 8.98 23.93
N PRO A 9 10.37 8.00 24.09
CA PRO A 9 8.98 8.25 24.46
C PRO A 9 8.87 8.96 25.81
N LEU A 10 7.97 9.95 25.89
CA LEU A 10 7.69 10.71 27.10
C LEU A 10 6.28 10.43 27.61
N GLY A 11 6.20 9.84 28.80
CA GLY A 11 4.93 9.52 29.45
C GLY A 11 4.17 8.40 28.74
N ALA A 12 2.93 8.18 29.20
CA ALA A 12 1.98 7.29 28.54
C ALA A 12 1.11 8.09 27.56
N LEU A 13 0.70 7.45 26.48
CA LEU A 13 -0.22 7.98 25.49
C LEU A 13 -1.27 6.94 25.17
N ASP A 14 -2.53 7.34 25.08
CA ASP A 14 -3.58 6.51 24.49
C ASP A 14 -3.69 6.73 22.97
N ALA A 15 -4.50 5.90 22.30
CA ALA A 15 -4.63 5.91 20.85
C ALA A 15 -5.29 7.19 20.32
N ASP A 16 -6.26 7.75 21.04
CA ASP A 16 -6.98 8.95 20.62
C ASP A 16 -6.08 10.18 20.79
N GLU A 17 -5.32 10.26 21.88
CA GLU A 17 -4.32 11.29 22.11
C GLU A 17 -3.19 11.23 21.08
N CYS A 18 -2.64 10.04 20.82
CA CYS A 18 -1.58 9.86 19.82
C CYS A 18 -2.04 10.30 18.42
N LEU A 19 -3.25 9.91 18.01
CA LEU A 19 -3.82 10.31 16.72
C LEU A 19 -4.08 11.83 16.67
N SER A 20 -4.63 12.38 17.75
CA SER A 20 -4.93 13.82 17.84
C SER A 20 -3.67 14.67 17.77
N ARG A 21 -2.58 14.25 18.41
CA ARG A 21 -1.27 14.92 18.31
C ARG A 21 -0.70 14.86 16.90
N ALA A 22 -0.75 13.69 16.25
CA ALA A 22 -0.33 13.55 14.86
C ALA A 22 -1.13 14.50 13.94
N GLU A 23 -2.46 14.57 14.11
CA GLU A 23 -3.31 15.49 13.35
C GLU A 23 -3.06 16.97 13.67
N ALA A 24 -2.70 17.31 14.91
CA ALA A 24 -2.40 18.68 15.33
C ALA A 24 -0.98 19.14 14.95
N SER A 25 -0.06 18.20 14.67
CA SER A 25 1.36 18.48 14.42
C SER A 25 1.64 19.40 13.22
N GLY A 26 0.69 19.54 12.29
CA GLY A 26 0.90 20.24 11.03
C GLY A 26 1.87 19.56 10.06
N VAL A 27 2.43 18.39 10.40
CA VAL A 27 3.36 17.63 9.55
C VAL A 27 2.73 17.35 8.20
N ASP A 28 3.47 17.62 7.12
CA ASP A 28 3.07 17.19 5.78
C ASP A 28 3.18 15.65 5.70
N PRO A 29 2.08 14.94 5.36
CA PRO A 29 2.07 13.53 4.95
C PRO A 29 3.24 13.05 4.07
N ARG A 30 3.85 13.95 3.30
CA ARG A 30 4.92 13.63 2.34
C ARG A 30 6.32 13.97 2.85
N ASP A 31 6.43 14.60 4.01
CA ASP A 31 7.72 14.97 4.61
C ASP A 31 8.24 13.86 5.53
N GLU A 32 9.26 13.14 5.07
CA GLU A 32 9.90 12.07 5.85
C GLU A 32 10.53 12.52 7.16
N ALA A 33 11.01 13.77 7.24
CA ALA A 33 11.59 14.30 8.47
C ALA A 33 10.48 14.62 9.48
N GLY A 34 9.42 15.30 9.02
CA GLY A 34 8.21 15.54 9.80
C GLY A 34 7.53 14.26 10.27
N LEU A 35 7.42 13.23 9.43
CA LEU A 35 6.86 11.95 9.87
C LEU A 35 7.69 11.31 10.97
N ALA A 36 9.02 11.34 10.88
CA ALA A 36 9.87 10.78 11.91
C ALA A 36 9.81 11.52 13.25
N SER A 37 9.40 12.79 13.29
CA SER A 37 9.20 13.49 14.56
C SER A 37 8.02 12.94 15.38
N LEU A 38 7.13 12.17 14.74
CA LEU A 38 6.00 11.48 15.40
C LEU A 38 6.39 10.13 16.03
N ALA A 39 7.66 9.71 15.92
CA ALA A 39 8.13 8.42 16.41
C ALA A 39 8.03 8.28 17.94
N ASP A 40 8.28 9.37 18.68
CA ASP A 40 8.22 9.36 20.15
C ASP A 40 6.80 9.10 20.66
N ASP A 41 5.81 9.74 20.06
CA ASP A 41 4.39 9.53 20.40
C ASP A 41 3.96 8.10 20.07
N LEU A 42 4.37 7.56 18.91
CA LEU A 42 4.07 6.17 18.54
C LEU A 42 4.76 5.16 19.50
N ALA A 43 5.99 5.44 19.90
CA ALA A 43 6.71 4.61 20.88
C ALA A 43 6.03 4.64 22.26
N ALA A 44 5.58 5.81 22.70
CA ALA A 44 4.87 5.98 23.97
C ALA A 44 3.53 5.24 23.97
N LEU A 45 2.77 5.33 22.86
CA LEU A 45 1.56 4.52 22.67
C LEU A 45 1.86 3.01 22.73
N SER A 46 2.91 2.56 22.02
CA SER A 46 3.28 1.15 21.95
C SER A 46 3.81 0.59 23.29
N ALA A 47 4.24 1.45 24.22
CA ALA A 47 4.70 1.05 25.54
C ALA A 47 3.56 0.49 26.42
N ASP A 48 2.30 0.86 26.16
CA ASP A 48 1.13 0.30 26.83
C ASP A 48 0.80 -1.10 26.31
N ARG A 49 1.39 -2.13 26.94
CA ARG A 49 1.24 -3.54 26.54
C ARG A 49 -0.19 -4.07 26.62
N GLY A 50 -1.11 -3.38 27.29
CA GLY A 50 -2.52 -3.75 27.35
C GLY A 50 -3.37 -3.13 26.23
N LEU A 51 -2.83 -2.18 25.47
CA LEU A 51 -3.56 -1.42 24.45
C LEU A 51 -4.34 -2.32 23.49
N VAL A 52 -3.63 -3.22 22.81
CA VAL A 52 -4.21 -4.03 21.73
C VAL A 52 -5.23 -5.02 22.28
N ALA A 53 -4.96 -5.62 23.44
CA ALA A 53 -5.90 -6.52 24.11
C ALA A 53 -7.20 -5.81 24.49
N ARG A 54 -7.14 -4.62 25.09
CA ARG A 54 -8.32 -3.83 25.44
C ARG A 54 -9.13 -3.43 24.21
N VAL A 55 -8.49 -3.09 23.09
CA VAL A 55 -9.20 -2.79 21.83
C VAL A 55 -9.89 -4.05 21.30
N ALA A 56 -9.20 -5.19 21.27
CA ALA A 56 -9.76 -6.45 20.81
C ALA A 56 -10.98 -6.89 21.65
N GLU A 57 -10.88 -6.80 22.98
CA GLU A 57 -11.99 -7.08 23.90
C GLU A 57 -13.21 -6.20 23.60
N ARG A 58 -13.01 -4.90 23.36
CA ARG A 58 -14.11 -3.98 23.01
C ARG A 58 -14.77 -4.36 21.68
N VAL A 59 -13.99 -4.70 20.65
CA VAL A 59 -14.53 -5.12 19.34
C VAL A 59 -15.35 -6.40 19.47
N LEU A 60 -14.84 -7.38 20.22
CA LEU A 60 -15.52 -8.65 20.46
C LEU A 60 -16.80 -8.45 21.29
N ALA A 61 -16.75 -7.65 22.36
CA ALA A 61 -17.90 -7.34 23.21
C ALA A 61 -18.99 -6.58 22.45
N GLY A 62 -18.62 -5.76 21.46
CA GLY A 62 -19.53 -5.07 20.56
C GLY A 62 -20.16 -5.95 19.47
N GLY A 63 -20.02 -7.28 19.55
CA GLY A 63 -20.58 -8.23 18.59
C GLY A 63 -19.92 -8.16 17.21
N GLY A 64 -18.70 -7.63 17.11
CA GLY A 64 -17.99 -7.40 15.85
C GLY A 64 -18.55 -6.24 15.00
N GLY A 65 -19.74 -5.71 15.30
CA GLY A 65 -20.38 -4.61 14.55
C GLY A 65 -19.72 -3.24 14.74
N ALA A 66 -18.92 -3.04 15.80
CA ALA A 66 -18.04 -1.87 15.92
C ALA A 66 -16.95 -1.81 14.82
N ALA A 67 -16.86 -2.85 13.98
CA ALA A 67 -16.06 -2.86 12.76
C ALA A 67 -16.67 -2.09 11.59
N ASP A 68 -17.89 -1.55 11.74
CA ASP A 68 -18.59 -0.74 10.71
C ASP A 68 -17.81 0.53 10.28
N ASN A 69 -16.72 0.88 10.98
CA ASN A 69 -15.76 1.92 10.55
C ASN A 69 -14.57 1.38 9.73
N GLY A 70 -14.72 0.23 9.04
CA GLY A 70 -13.66 -0.36 8.21
C GLY A 70 -12.48 -0.92 9.02
N GLY A 71 -12.76 -1.40 10.24
CA GLY A 71 -11.81 -1.41 11.34
C GLY A 71 -10.94 -2.65 11.57
N TYR A 72 -11.26 -3.81 10.98
CA TYR A 72 -10.39 -4.99 11.10
C TYR A 72 -10.34 -5.78 9.80
N GLY A 73 -9.14 -6.21 9.42
CA GLY A 73 -8.88 -7.15 8.33
C GLY A 73 -8.09 -8.35 8.86
N ALA A 74 -7.81 -9.34 8.01
CA ALA A 74 -7.14 -10.58 8.41
C ALA A 74 -5.83 -10.37 9.20
N GLN A 75 -5.15 -9.24 8.98
CA GLN A 75 -3.87 -8.91 9.61
C GLN A 75 -3.89 -7.63 10.46
N ALA A 76 -4.99 -6.89 10.56
CA ALA A 76 -4.96 -5.57 11.20
C ALA A 76 -6.22 -5.20 11.98
N LEU A 77 -6.04 -4.36 12.99
CA LEU A 77 -7.09 -3.82 13.86
C LEU A 77 -6.85 -2.32 14.06
N LEU A 78 -7.84 -1.48 13.74
CA LEU A 78 -7.79 -0.05 14.05
C LEU A 78 -7.80 0.17 15.57
N LEU A 79 -6.93 1.06 16.04
CA LEU A 79 -6.77 1.35 17.47
C LEU A 79 -7.61 2.54 17.92
N ALA A 80 -7.98 3.40 16.98
CA ALA A 80 -8.86 4.56 17.13
C ALA A 80 -9.64 4.75 15.81
N PRO A 81 -10.78 5.50 15.82
CA PRO A 81 -11.43 5.92 14.58
C PRO A 81 -10.42 6.63 13.64
N PRO A 82 -10.47 6.37 12.32
CA PRO A 82 -9.48 6.92 11.40
C PRO A 82 -9.54 8.45 11.37
N GLY A 83 -8.37 9.09 11.40
CA GLY A 83 -8.22 10.52 11.26
C GLY A 83 -8.34 11.00 9.81
N ARG A 84 -8.14 12.31 9.62
CA ARG A 84 -8.18 12.92 8.29
C ARG A 84 -6.92 12.56 7.49
N ARG A 85 -5.76 12.72 8.10
CA ARG A 85 -4.42 12.54 7.51
C ARG A 85 -3.72 11.29 8.03
N PHE A 86 -4.15 10.75 9.17
CA PHE A 86 -3.50 9.60 9.78
C PHE A 86 -4.47 8.48 10.18
N VAL A 87 -3.96 7.25 10.20
CA VAL A 87 -4.68 6.07 10.71
C VAL A 87 -3.77 5.31 11.67
N LEU A 88 -4.30 4.98 12.85
CA LEU A 88 -3.63 4.12 13.81
C LEU A 88 -4.19 2.70 13.76
N ARG A 89 -3.30 1.71 13.60
CA ARG A 89 -3.66 0.29 13.60
C ARG A 89 -2.63 -0.56 14.32
N ALA A 90 -3.06 -1.68 14.90
CA ALA A 90 -2.21 -2.81 15.19
C ALA A 90 -2.17 -3.75 13.98
N ALA A 91 -1.00 -4.30 13.68
CA ALA A 91 -0.82 -5.39 12.73
C ALA A 91 -0.39 -6.67 13.46
N PHE A 92 -0.98 -7.79 13.08
CA PHE A 92 -0.78 -9.11 13.69
C PHE A 92 0.16 -9.97 12.84
N TRP A 93 1.08 -10.63 13.52
CA TRP A 93 2.12 -11.44 12.88
C TRP A 93 2.10 -12.82 13.51
N PRO A 94 1.22 -13.73 13.08
CA PRO A 94 1.25 -15.11 13.57
C PRO A 94 2.62 -15.74 13.29
N GLY A 95 3.14 -16.42 14.29
CA GLY A 95 4.41 -17.10 14.24
C GLY A 95 4.37 -18.35 13.36
N ILE A 96 5.55 -18.82 12.99
CA ILE A 96 5.71 -19.95 12.05
C ILE A 96 5.01 -21.24 12.52
N GLY A 97 4.83 -21.42 13.84
CA GLY A 97 4.17 -22.57 14.44
C GLY A 97 2.69 -22.35 14.83
N ASP A 98 2.13 -21.17 14.57
CA ASP A 98 0.77 -20.86 14.99
C ASP A 98 -0.26 -21.54 14.06
N ALA A 99 -1.30 -22.14 14.66
CA ALA A 99 -2.36 -22.82 13.92
C ALA A 99 -3.04 -21.91 12.88
N MET A 100 -3.24 -20.62 13.21
CA MET A 100 -3.83 -19.65 12.29
C MET A 100 -3.03 -19.50 10.99
N LEU A 101 -1.70 -19.53 11.07
CA LEU A 101 -0.83 -19.48 9.90
C LEU A 101 -0.88 -20.81 9.13
N ALA A 102 -0.93 -21.94 9.83
CA ALA A 102 -1.05 -23.26 9.20
C ALA A 102 -2.37 -23.39 8.41
N ASP A 103 -3.48 -22.90 8.96
CA ASP A 103 -4.81 -23.00 8.36
C ASP A 103 -5.02 -22.00 7.21
N SER A 104 -4.56 -20.76 7.38
CA SER A 104 -4.81 -19.67 6.41
C SER A 104 -3.72 -19.57 5.33
N GLY A 105 -2.56 -20.16 5.60
CA GLY A 105 -1.36 -20.02 4.77
C GLY A 105 -0.68 -18.64 4.90
N PRO A 106 0.58 -18.52 4.43
CA PRO A 106 1.39 -17.31 4.56
C PRO A 106 0.83 -16.10 3.78
N ALA A 107 0.11 -16.35 2.68
CA ALA A 107 -0.43 -15.29 1.83
C ALA A 107 -1.47 -14.41 2.55
N ALA A 108 -2.24 -14.97 3.49
CA ALA A 108 -3.22 -14.23 4.28
C ALA A 108 -2.59 -13.12 5.15
N PHE A 109 -1.28 -13.23 5.42
CA PHE A 109 -0.48 -12.29 6.21
C PHE A 109 0.63 -11.62 5.37
N PHE A 110 0.53 -11.70 4.05
CA PHE A 110 1.51 -11.15 3.10
C PHE A 110 2.95 -11.67 3.28
N TYR A 111 3.14 -12.80 3.94
CA TYR A 111 4.48 -13.35 4.14
C TYR A 111 5.11 -13.79 2.81
N GLY A 112 6.40 -13.49 2.64
CA GLY A 112 7.18 -13.78 1.43
C GLY A 112 6.80 -12.94 0.21
N THR A 113 5.80 -12.05 0.31
CA THR A 113 5.38 -11.21 -0.81
C THR A 113 6.18 -9.91 -0.79
N ALA A 114 7.14 -9.74 -1.71
CA ALA A 114 7.86 -8.48 -1.88
C ALA A 114 6.93 -7.41 -2.47
N HIS A 115 6.72 -6.29 -1.75
CA HIS A 115 5.85 -5.20 -2.17
C HIS A 115 6.27 -3.84 -1.63
N ASP A 116 5.80 -2.77 -2.28
CA ASP A 116 5.87 -1.40 -1.78
C ASP A 116 4.53 -0.94 -1.19
N HIS A 117 4.48 0.30 -0.69
CA HIS A 117 3.28 0.95 -0.17
C HIS A 117 3.01 2.26 -0.90
N ASP A 118 1.75 2.62 -1.09
CA ASP A 118 1.31 3.89 -1.68
C ASP A 118 1.15 5.01 -0.63
N PHE A 119 1.43 4.67 0.62
CA PHE A 119 1.50 5.55 1.77
C PHE A 119 2.82 5.35 2.52
N ALA A 120 3.27 6.41 3.19
CA ALA A 120 4.32 6.31 4.18
C ALA A 120 3.72 5.89 5.52
N PHE A 121 4.49 5.22 6.37
CA PHE A 121 4.03 4.89 7.72
C PHE A 121 5.18 4.70 8.70
N LEU A 122 4.91 5.02 9.95
CA LEU A 122 5.72 4.57 11.08
C LEU A 122 5.17 3.23 11.58
N THR A 123 6.05 2.33 11.97
CA THR A 123 5.70 1.08 12.67
C THR A 123 6.58 0.90 13.89
N CYS A 124 5.96 0.52 15.00
CA CYS A 124 6.62 0.26 16.27
C CYS A 124 6.37 -1.19 16.70
N GLY A 125 7.43 -1.93 17.05
CA GLY A 125 7.27 -3.26 17.63
C GLY A 125 6.55 -3.20 18.98
N HIS A 126 5.48 -3.97 19.14
CA HIS A 126 4.57 -3.86 20.29
C HIS A 126 4.57 -5.10 21.20
N ALA A 127 4.46 -6.30 20.64
CA ALA A 127 4.44 -7.52 21.43
C ALA A 127 5.08 -8.69 20.67
N GLY A 128 5.49 -9.72 21.41
CA GLY A 128 6.14 -10.91 20.85
C GLY A 128 7.60 -10.68 20.43
N PRO A 129 8.23 -11.68 19.79
CA PRO A 129 9.65 -11.60 19.39
C PRO A 129 9.93 -10.68 18.20
N GLY A 130 8.90 -10.18 17.50
CA GLY A 130 9.04 -9.32 16.33
C GLY A 130 9.21 -10.11 15.02
N TYR A 131 8.77 -9.53 13.90
CA TYR A 131 8.87 -10.12 12.56
C TYR A 131 10.13 -9.68 11.83
N TRP A 132 10.51 -10.44 10.80
CA TRP A 132 11.66 -10.13 9.94
C TRP A 132 11.19 -9.51 8.63
N SER A 133 11.96 -8.57 8.11
CA SER A 133 11.78 -8.03 6.76
C SER A 133 13.09 -8.13 5.97
N ASP A 134 13.02 -8.73 4.79
CA ASP A 134 14.01 -8.55 3.73
C ASP A 134 13.62 -7.30 2.93
N GLU A 135 14.60 -6.47 2.57
CA GLU A 135 14.33 -5.16 1.98
C GLU A 135 15.12 -4.85 0.71
N TRP A 136 14.45 -4.12 -0.18
CA TRP A 136 14.98 -3.57 -1.42
C TRP A 136 14.58 -2.11 -1.59
N THR A 137 15.26 -1.44 -2.52
CA THR A 137 14.82 -0.16 -3.04
C THR A 137 14.89 -0.12 -4.56
N LEU A 138 14.32 0.91 -5.16
CA LEU A 138 14.34 1.14 -6.61
C LEU A 138 15.46 2.11 -6.97
N ALA A 139 16.40 1.69 -7.83
CA ALA A 139 17.41 2.59 -8.40
C ALA A 139 16.84 3.54 -9.46
N ALA A 140 15.68 3.21 -10.03
CA ALA A 140 14.97 4.05 -10.99
C ALA A 140 13.45 3.78 -10.96
N PRO A 141 12.61 4.77 -11.29
CA PRO A 141 11.17 4.56 -11.44
C PRO A 141 10.84 3.59 -12.58
N HIS A 142 9.71 2.89 -12.45
CA HIS A 142 9.15 2.00 -13.47
C HIS A 142 7.70 2.38 -13.80
N ALA A 143 7.20 1.89 -14.93
CA ALA A 143 5.81 2.11 -15.35
C ALA A 143 4.81 1.22 -14.59
N GLY A 144 5.26 0.14 -13.94
CA GLY A 144 4.42 -0.74 -13.14
C GLY A 144 3.70 -1.79 -13.98
N ILE A 145 4.30 -2.17 -15.11
CA ILE A 145 3.78 -3.22 -16.00
C ILE A 145 4.37 -4.55 -15.55
N ALA A 146 3.54 -5.60 -15.46
CA ALA A 146 4.03 -6.92 -15.10
C ALA A 146 5.12 -7.41 -16.08
N GLY A 147 6.23 -7.91 -15.54
CA GLY A 147 7.42 -8.30 -16.29
C GLY A 147 8.38 -7.16 -16.63
N GLU A 148 8.03 -5.89 -16.36
CA GLU A 148 8.96 -4.77 -16.52
C GLU A 148 10.13 -4.91 -15.55
N PRO A 149 11.40 -4.77 -15.99
CA PRO A 149 12.54 -4.74 -15.09
C PRO A 149 12.36 -3.66 -14.02
N ALA A 150 12.39 -4.08 -12.76
CA ALA A 150 12.42 -3.20 -11.60
C ALA A 150 13.89 -3.19 -11.15
N ALA A 151 14.56 -2.05 -11.22
CA ALA A 151 15.97 -1.93 -10.85
C ALA A 151 16.15 -2.06 -9.32
N LEU A 152 15.86 -3.25 -8.79
CA LEU A 152 15.83 -3.58 -7.37
C LEU A 152 17.26 -3.64 -6.85
N VAL A 153 17.51 -2.89 -5.78
CA VAL A 153 18.77 -2.90 -5.05
C VAL A 153 18.52 -3.51 -3.68
N PRO A 154 19.06 -4.72 -3.39
CA PRO A 154 18.94 -5.32 -2.07
C PRO A 154 19.62 -4.44 -1.02
N ILE A 155 18.94 -4.19 0.09
CA ILE A 155 19.48 -3.42 1.21
C ILE A 155 19.83 -4.31 2.41
N GLY A 156 19.13 -5.43 2.56
CA GLY A 156 19.42 -6.43 3.59
C GLY A 156 18.20 -6.75 4.43
N ARG A 157 18.44 -7.42 5.56
CA ARG A 157 17.41 -7.97 6.43
C ARG A 157 17.47 -7.33 7.81
N HIS A 158 16.31 -7.06 8.41
CA HIS A 158 16.21 -6.60 9.79
C HIS A 158 15.03 -7.25 10.52
N ARG A 159 15.03 -7.17 11.84
CA ARG A 159 13.91 -7.55 12.71
C ARG A 159 13.30 -6.29 13.29
N LEU A 160 11.97 -6.20 13.31
CA LEU A 160 11.26 -5.18 14.10
C LEU A 160 11.02 -5.73 15.51
N ALA A 161 11.95 -5.50 16.44
CA ALA A 161 11.82 -5.94 17.83
C ALA A 161 10.89 -5.00 18.62
N PRO A 162 10.34 -5.43 19.77
CA PRO A 162 9.57 -4.56 20.64
C PRO A 162 10.33 -3.28 21.01
N GLY A 163 9.70 -2.11 20.79
CA GLY A 163 10.28 -0.79 21.01
C GLY A 163 11.03 -0.20 19.80
N ASP A 164 11.40 -1.00 18.80
CA ASP A 164 11.96 -0.46 17.56
C ASP A 164 10.89 0.35 16.82
N VAL A 165 11.22 1.56 16.40
CA VAL A 165 10.37 2.38 15.51
C VAL A 165 11.03 2.52 14.15
N ARG A 166 10.29 2.22 13.08
CA ARG A 166 10.77 2.35 11.71
C ARG A 166 9.83 3.16 10.83
N LEU A 167 10.41 3.95 9.94
CA LEU A 167 9.71 4.68 8.89
C LEU A 167 9.86 3.95 7.55
N TYR A 168 8.73 3.58 6.94
CA TYR A 168 8.64 3.12 5.57
C TYR A 168 8.17 4.26 4.66
N ARG A 169 8.88 4.45 3.55
CA ARG A 169 8.63 5.52 2.58
C ARG A 169 7.75 5.01 1.45
N ALA A 170 6.71 5.78 1.12
CA ALA A 170 5.80 5.47 0.02
C ALA A 170 6.58 5.30 -1.29
N TYR A 171 6.22 4.29 -2.07
CA TYR A 171 6.72 3.98 -3.42
C TYR A 171 8.24 3.71 -3.52
N HIS A 172 8.95 3.59 -2.40
CA HIS A 172 10.41 3.54 -2.39
C HIS A 172 10.97 2.36 -1.60
N ASP A 173 10.39 2.08 -0.44
CA ASP A 173 10.81 0.95 0.39
C ASP A 173 9.99 -0.29 0.01
N ILE A 174 10.68 -1.30 -0.50
CA ILE A 174 10.11 -2.59 -0.85
C ILE A 174 10.51 -3.57 0.23
N HIS A 175 9.54 -4.32 0.76
CA HIS A 175 9.82 -5.35 1.76
C HIS A 175 9.11 -6.67 1.45
N ALA A 176 9.70 -7.75 1.92
CA ALA A 176 9.05 -9.05 2.07
C ALA A 176 9.17 -9.47 3.53
N GLN A 177 8.02 -9.70 4.18
CA GLN A 177 7.99 -10.06 5.59
C GLN A 177 8.02 -11.57 5.76
N ALA A 178 8.67 -12.03 6.82
CA ALA A 178 8.69 -13.44 7.20
C ALA A 178 8.06 -13.63 8.59
N PRO A 179 7.40 -14.79 8.82
CA PRO A 179 6.75 -15.06 10.08
C PRO A 179 7.76 -15.04 11.25
N PRO A 180 7.37 -14.46 12.39
CA PRO A 180 8.16 -14.50 13.61
C PRO A 180 8.19 -15.90 14.23
N ALA A 181 8.99 -16.08 15.29
CA ALA A 181 9.05 -17.33 16.04
C ALA A 181 7.76 -17.62 16.85
N ALA A 182 7.00 -16.58 17.20
CA ALA A 182 5.73 -16.65 17.91
C ALA A 182 4.89 -15.40 17.56
N LEU A 183 3.57 -15.47 17.79
CA LEU A 183 2.66 -14.34 17.58
C LEU A 183 3.28 -13.02 18.06
N SER A 184 3.41 -12.08 17.12
CA SER A 184 3.92 -10.74 17.37
C SER A 184 2.92 -9.69 16.93
N VAL A 185 3.06 -8.49 17.47
CA VAL A 185 2.20 -7.35 17.14
C VAL A 185 3.09 -6.13 16.91
N SER A 186 2.73 -5.33 15.91
CA SER A 186 3.27 -3.98 15.73
C SER A 186 2.14 -2.95 15.74
N VAL A 187 2.42 -1.74 16.21
CA VAL A 187 1.50 -0.59 16.14
C VAL A 187 2.00 0.35 15.05
N ASN A 188 1.12 0.76 14.16
CA ASN A 188 1.47 1.55 12.99
C ASN A 188 0.67 2.85 12.94
N LEU A 189 1.36 3.94 12.58
CA LEU A 189 0.77 5.22 12.21
C LEU A 189 0.93 5.40 10.70
N LEU A 190 -0.17 5.24 9.96
CA LEU A 190 -0.20 5.32 8.50
C LEU A 190 -0.59 6.73 8.07
N VAL A 191 0.06 7.19 7.02
CA VAL A 191 -0.34 8.41 6.30
C VAL A 191 -1.51 8.11 5.37
N ARG A 192 -2.49 9.01 5.32
CA ARG A 192 -3.51 9.06 4.27
C ARG A 192 -3.11 10.11 3.25
N ASP A 193 -2.78 9.68 2.05
CA ASP A 193 -2.58 10.56 0.90
C ASP A 193 -3.83 10.50 0.00
N ASP A 194 -4.43 11.65 -0.28
CA ASP A 194 -5.57 11.78 -1.21
C ASP A 194 -5.23 11.29 -2.63
N ALA A 195 -3.95 11.22 -2.99
CA ALA A 195 -3.48 10.66 -4.25
C ALA A 195 -3.41 9.12 -4.25
N ALA A 196 -3.43 8.44 -3.09
CA ALA A 196 -3.28 6.99 -2.98
C ALA A 196 -4.32 6.20 -3.80
N PRO A 197 -5.62 6.56 -3.86
CA PRO A 197 -6.60 5.86 -4.71
C PRO A 197 -6.23 5.83 -6.20
N TRP A 198 -5.38 6.76 -6.63
CA TRP A 198 -4.91 6.91 -8.01
C TRP A 198 -3.49 6.39 -8.23
N ARG A 199 -2.83 5.87 -7.17
CA ARG A 199 -1.48 5.35 -7.23
C ARG A 199 -1.44 3.97 -6.59
N GLY A 200 -1.51 2.93 -7.41
CA GLY A 200 -1.40 1.55 -6.92
C GLY A 200 -0.02 1.22 -6.33
N GLN A 201 -0.05 0.22 -5.45
CA GLN A 201 1.10 -0.53 -4.92
C GLN A 201 1.44 -1.70 -5.84
N PHE A 202 2.69 -2.15 -5.83
CA PHE A 202 3.20 -3.21 -6.67
C PHE A 202 3.80 -4.35 -5.87
N ARG A 203 3.67 -5.54 -6.43
CA ARG A 203 4.44 -6.73 -6.06
C ARG A 203 5.64 -6.85 -6.98
N TYR A 204 6.71 -7.40 -6.44
CA TYR A 204 7.97 -7.60 -7.14
C TYR A 204 8.38 -9.06 -7.11
N ASP A 205 8.92 -9.52 -8.23
CA ASP A 205 9.66 -10.78 -8.30
C ASP A 205 11.13 -10.45 -8.04
N THR A 206 11.59 -10.70 -6.81
CA THR A 206 12.94 -10.32 -6.37
C THR A 206 14.03 -11.20 -6.96
N ASP A 207 13.69 -12.42 -7.39
CA ASP A 207 14.64 -13.33 -8.04
C ASP A 207 14.89 -12.92 -9.49
N ARG A 208 13.82 -12.50 -10.20
CA ARG A 208 13.91 -12.03 -11.59
C ARG A 208 14.20 -10.53 -11.72
N GLY A 209 14.10 -9.76 -10.65
CA GLY A 209 14.32 -8.32 -10.67
C GLY A 209 13.27 -7.57 -11.50
N CYS A 210 12.00 -7.96 -11.41
CA CYS A 210 10.93 -7.35 -12.20
C CYS A 210 9.66 -7.06 -11.39
N VAL A 211 8.83 -6.16 -11.90
CA VAL A 211 7.47 -5.94 -11.39
C VAL A 211 6.66 -7.21 -11.63
N ALA A 212 6.16 -7.83 -10.56
CA ALA A 212 5.28 -9.01 -10.68
C ALA A 212 3.84 -8.59 -11.03
N GLY A 213 3.42 -7.39 -10.63
CA GLY A 213 2.12 -6.82 -10.95
C GLY A 213 1.63 -5.87 -9.86
N ALA A 214 0.38 -5.43 -9.95
CA ALA A 214 -0.24 -4.67 -8.87
C ALA A 214 -0.43 -5.55 -7.61
N LEU A 215 -0.29 -4.96 -6.43
CA LEU A 215 -0.62 -5.58 -5.15
C LEU A 215 -2.13 -5.57 -4.91
N ALA A 216 -2.79 -4.46 -5.23
CA ALA A 216 -4.23 -4.28 -5.14
C ALA A 216 -4.77 -3.55 -6.37
N VAL A 217 -6.07 -3.76 -6.65
CA VAL A 217 -6.77 -2.98 -7.66
C VAL A 217 -6.89 -1.53 -7.16
N MET A 218 -6.56 -0.57 -8.02
CA MET A 218 -6.77 0.84 -7.73
C MET A 218 -8.28 1.12 -7.64
N PRO A 219 -8.83 1.53 -6.47
CA PRO A 219 -10.27 1.66 -6.29
C PRO A 219 -10.92 2.59 -7.32
N ALA A 220 -10.23 3.69 -7.65
CA ALA A 220 -10.74 4.65 -8.62
C ALA A 220 -10.78 4.10 -10.05
N ALA A 221 -9.87 3.19 -10.42
CA ALA A 221 -9.92 2.52 -11.71
C ALA A 221 -11.15 1.60 -11.82
N LEU A 222 -11.47 0.86 -10.75
CA LEU A 222 -12.68 0.02 -10.71
C LEU A 222 -13.96 0.86 -10.82
N LEU A 223 -14.02 2.02 -10.18
CA LEU A 223 -15.17 2.92 -10.29
C LEU A 223 -15.34 3.48 -11.70
N LEU A 224 -14.24 3.78 -12.41
CA LEU A 224 -14.28 4.15 -13.82
C LEU A 224 -14.84 3.01 -14.68
N ASP A 225 -14.33 1.80 -14.50
CA ASP A 225 -14.80 0.61 -15.22
C ASP A 225 -16.30 0.38 -14.96
N LEU A 226 -16.75 0.50 -13.71
CA LEU A 226 -18.14 0.34 -13.32
C LEU A 226 -19.05 1.40 -13.96
N ALA A 227 -18.70 2.68 -13.83
CA ALA A 227 -19.51 3.77 -14.37
C ALA A 227 -19.66 3.66 -15.88
N ALA A 228 -18.58 3.27 -16.57
CA ALA A 228 -18.57 3.12 -18.01
C ALA A 228 -19.35 1.87 -18.46
N ALA A 229 -19.21 0.75 -17.77
CA ALA A 229 -19.97 -0.48 -18.04
C ALA A 229 -21.48 -0.31 -17.80
N LEU A 230 -21.87 0.56 -16.87
CA LEU A 230 -23.27 0.91 -16.60
C LEU A 230 -23.82 2.01 -17.52
N GLY A 231 -23.01 2.54 -18.45
CA GLY A 231 -23.43 3.51 -19.47
C GLY A 231 -23.45 4.98 -19.04
N GLU A 232 -23.12 5.30 -17.79
CA GLU A 232 -23.21 6.66 -17.23
C GLU A 232 -21.84 7.37 -17.12
N GLY A 233 -20.75 6.70 -17.51
CA GLY A 233 -19.38 7.16 -17.24
C GLY A 233 -18.52 7.47 -18.47
N LEU A 234 -18.98 7.23 -19.70
CA LEU A 234 -18.10 7.23 -20.87
C LEU A 234 -17.46 8.60 -21.15
N ASP A 235 -18.21 9.69 -21.02
CA ASP A 235 -17.70 11.06 -21.19
C ASP A 235 -16.61 11.41 -20.17
N LEU A 236 -16.79 10.96 -18.92
CA LEU A 236 -15.80 11.16 -17.85
C LEU A 236 -14.52 10.39 -18.15
N VAL A 237 -14.65 9.12 -18.57
CA VAL A 237 -13.53 8.26 -18.92
C VAL A 237 -12.78 8.86 -20.10
N GLU A 238 -13.47 9.35 -21.13
CA GLU A 238 -12.84 10.04 -22.26
C GLU A 238 -12.10 11.31 -21.82
N ALA A 239 -12.74 12.16 -21.02
CA ALA A 239 -12.13 13.38 -20.50
C ALA A 239 -10.85 13.08 -19.70
N PHE A 240 -10.88 12.04 -18.86
CA PHE A 240 -9.72 11.61 -18.10
C PHE A 240 -8.61 11.06 -18.99
N GLY A 241 -8.94 10.20 -19.95
CA GLY A 241 -7.97 9.68 -20.92
C GLY A 241 -7.33 10.77 -21.77
N ARG A 242 -8.05 11.84 -22.09
CA ARG A 242 -7.54 12.95 -22.92
C ARG A 242 -6.45 13.76 -22.23
N GLY A 243 -6.54 14.00 -20.93
CA GLY A 243 -5.62 14.95 -20.29
C GLY A 243 -5.71 15.08 -18.78
N HIS A 244 -6.15 14.07 -18.03
CA HIS A 244 -6.07 14.13 -16.58
C HIS A 244 -4.62 14.39 -16.12
N ARG A 245 -4.43 15.26 -15.12
CA ARG A 245 -3.09 15.68 -14.64
C ARG A 245 -2.22 14.53 -14.15
N ASP A 246 -2.85 13.50 -13.60
CA ASP A 246 -2.16 12.31 -13.12
C ASP A 246 -2.14 11.24 -14.23
N PRO A 247 -0.95 10.85 -14.72
CA PRO A 247 -0.78 9.84 -15.76
C PRO A 247 -1.48 8.49 -15.49
N ARG A 248 -1.56 8.05 -14.23
CA ARG A 248 -2.15 6.75 -13.89
C ARG A 248 -3.67 6.76 -14.09
N VAL A 249 -4.29 7.91 -13.92
CA VAL A 249 -5.71 8.11 -14.21
C VAL A 249 -5.97 8.06 -15.71
N ARG A 250 -5.09 8.68 -16.50
CA ARG A 250 -5.14 8.57 -17.98
C ARG A 250 -5.04 7.10 -18.41
N ILE A 251 -4.08 6.36 -17.83
CA ILE A 251 -3.88 4.94 -18.12
C ILE A 251 -5.10 4.09 -17.71
N ALA A 252 -5.66 4.34 -16.52
CA ALA A 252 -6.88 3.65 -16.08
C ALA A 252 -8.02 3.90 -17.08
N ALA A 253 -8.26 5.15 -17.44
CA ALA A 253 -9.27 5.51 -18.43
C ALA A 253 -9.01 4.87 -19.80
N TRP A 254 -7.77 4.81 -20.27
CA TRP A 254 -7.45 4.12 -21.52
C TRP A 254 -7.73 2.63 -21.49
N ARG A 255 -7.49 1.95 -20.35
CA ARG A 255 -7.81 0.54 -20.18
C ARG A 255 -9.32 0.32 -20.23
N THR A 256 -10.08 1.17 -19.54
CA THR A 256 -11.55 1.17 -19.60
C THR A 256 -12.04 1.37 -21.04
N LEU A 257 -11.58 2.42 -21.73
CA LEU A 257 -11.95 2.69 -23.13
C LEU A 257 -11.57 1.55 -24.05
N ALA A 258 -10.39 0.96 -23.89
CA ALA A 258 -9.96 -0.16 -24.71
C ALA A 258 -10.87 -1.40 -24.58
N GLN A 259 -11.56 -1.55 -23.44
CA GLN A 259 -12.51 -2.65 -23.23
C GLN A 259 -13.89 -2.37 -23.82
N ILE A 260 -14.39 -1.14 -23.69
CA ILE A 260 -15.82 -0.82 -23.98
C ILE A 260 -16.02 0.03 -25.24
N ALA A 261 -15.02 0.82 -25.62
CA ALA A 261 -15.05 1.74 -26.77
C ALA A 261 -13.66 1.83 -27.43
N PRO A 262 -13.14 0.73 -28.03
CA PRO A 262 -11.80 0.68 -28.60
C PRO A 262 -11.48 1.80 -29.59
N ASP A 263 -12.47 2.21 -30.39
CA ASP A 263 -12.32 3.27 -31.39
C ASP A 263 -12.07 4.65 -30.76
N MET A 264 -12.52 4.87 -29.52
CA MET A 264 -12.20 6.06 -28.74
C MET A 264 -10.80 5.97 -28.10
N ALA A 265 -10.36 4.76 -27.73
CA ALA A 265 -9.04 4.55 -27.13
C ALA A 265 -7.90 4.79 -28.14
N ARG A 266 -7.99 4.21 -29.34
CA ARG A 266 -6.94 4.24 -30.39
C ARG A 266 -6.36 5.64 -30.65
N PRO A 267 -7.15 6.69 -30.94
CA PRO A 267 -6.60 8.01 -31.21
C PRO A 267 -5.94 8.66 -29.98
N LEU A 268 -6.35 8.29 -28.76
CA LEU A 268 -5.72 8.80 -27.53
C LEU A 268 -4.34 8.17 -27.31
N LEU A 269 -4.22 6.86 -27.55
CA LEU A 269 -2.96 6.10 -27.39
C LEU A 269 -1.90 6.51 -28.40
N ALA A 270 -2.31 6.96 -29.58
CA ALA A 270 -1.42 7.36 -30.68
C ALA A 270 -0.92 8.81 -30.60
N LYS A 271 -1.34 9.61 -29.61
CA LYS A 271 -0.95 11.02 -29.56
C LYS A 271 0.56 11.20 -29.32
N PRO A 272 1.22 12.18 -29.97
CA PRO A 272 2.67 12.40 -29.82
C PRO A 272 3.14 12.71 -28.39
N ASP A 273 2.32 13.40 -27.59
CA ASP A 273 2.65 13.72 -26.19
C ASP A 273 2.75 12.47 -25.31
N ILE A 274 2.02 11.40 -25.65
CA ILE A 274 2.09 10.12 -24.95
C ILE A 274 3.43 9.43 -25.18
N ALA A 275 3.99 9.54 -26.39
CA ALA A 275 5.27 8.93 -26.72
C ALA A 275 6.46 9.56 -25.97
N ALA A 276 6.33 10.82 -25.55
CA ALA A 276 7.36 11.55 -24.82
C ALA A 276 7.45 11.16 -23.34
N ASP A 277 6.37 10.65 -22.74
CA ASP A 277 6.36 10.15 -21.36
C ASP A 277 6.57 8.63 -21.34
N ARG A 278 7.65 8.18 -20.71
CA ARG A 278 8.04 6.75 -20.69
C ARG A 278 6.95 5.84 -20.15
N MET A 279 6.25 6.25 -19.09
CA MET A 279 5.22 5.43 -18.45
C MET A 279 3.97 5.40 -19.32
N LEU A 280 3.50 6.56 -19.79
CA LEU A 280 2.35 6.65 -20.67
C LEU A 280 2.58 5.87 -21.97
N ALA A 281 3.75 6.01 -22.59
CA ALA A 281 4.11 5.29 -23.79
C ALA A 281 4.15 3.76 -23.57
N ALA A 282 4.68 3.31 -22.43
CA ALA A 282 4.73 1.88 -22.12
C ALA A 282 3.32 1.28 -21.96
N HIS A 283 2.44 1.95 -21.21
CA HIS A 283 1.05 1.50 -21.07
C HIS A 283 0.26 1.62 -22.36
N ALA A 284 0.47 2.68 -23.14
CA ALA A 284 -0.22 2.87 -24.41
C ALA A 284 0.11 1.74 -25.40
N ARG A 285 1.38 1.34 -25.50
CA ARG A 285 1.81 0.18 -26.31
C ARG A 285 1.21 -1.13 -25.80
N ALA A 286 1.23 -1.35 -24.49
CA ALA A 286 0.66 -2.57 -23.91
C ALA A 286 -0.85 -2.69 -24.19
N ILE A 287 -1.59 -1.58 -24.05
CA ILE A 287 -3.03 -1.54 -24.35
C ILE A 287 -3.27 -1.74 -25.85
N ALA A 288 -2.55 -1.03 -26.72
CA ALA A 288 -2.70 -1.16 -28.17
C ALA A 288 -2.42 -2.59 -28.67
N THR A 289 -1.43 -3.27 -28.11
CA THR A 289 -1.12 -4.68 -28.44
C THR A 289 -2.31 -5.60 -28.16
N ASN A 290 -3.08 -5.33 -27.10
CA ASN A 290 -4.27 -6.12 -26.76
C ASN A 290 -5.50 -5.75 -27.61
N LEU A 291 -5.54 -4.55 -28.19
CA LEU A 291 -6.60 -4.12 -29.10
C LEU A 291 -6.46 -4.73 -30.50
N ASP A 292 -5.25 -5.11 -30.87
CA ASP A 292 -4.92 -5.74 -32.16
C ASP A 292 -4.44 -7.17 -31.94
N PRO A 293 -5.29 -8.11 -31.46
CA PRO A 293 -4.87 -9.49 -31.37
C PRO A 293 -4.50 -9.95 -32.78
N VAL A 294 -3.28 -10.47 -32.92
CA VAL A 294 -2.75 -11.08 -34.14
C VAL A 294 -3.86 -11.86 -34.83
N ARG A 295 -4.23 -11.45 -36.06
CA ARG A 295 -4.99 -12.32 -36.98
C ARG A 295 -4.18 -13.61 -37.08
N THR A 296 -4.59 -14.63 -36.36
CA THR A 296 -4.20 -16.00 -36.68
C THR A 296 -4.98 -16.29 -37.96
N ASP A 297 -4.32 -16.12 -39.11
CA ASP A 297 -4.89 -16.61 -40.37
C ASP A 297 -5.10 -18.12 -40.20
N PRO A 298 -6.33 -18.64 -40.39
CA PRO A 298 -6.52 -20.07 -40.44
C PRO A 298 -5.79 -20.60 -41.68
N ALA A 299 -4.84 -21.52 -41.44
CA ALA A 299 -4.20 -22.32 -42.47
C ALA A 299 -5.21 -23.26 -43.14
#